data_AF-A0A6I5CJH6-F1
#
_entry.id   AF-A0A6I5CJH6-F1
#
_cell.length_a   1.000
_cell.length_b   1.000
_cell.length_c   1.000
_cell.angle_alpha   90.00
_cell.angle_beta   90.00
_cell.angle_gamma   90.00
#
_symmetry.space_group_name_H-M   'P 1'
#
loop_
_entity.id
_entity.type
_entity.pdbx_description
1 polymer ?
#
loop_
_entity_poly.entity_id
_entity_poly.type
_entity_poly.pdbx_seq_one_letter_code
_entity_poly.pdbx_strand_id
1 'polypeptide(L)'
;EMEDIVQVGMIGLIKAIDRFEISREVEFTSFAVPYIVGEIKRFFRDTSWAVHVPRRLQEARVHLAQATEELRSRMGRTPSTRELAELMSLSEAEVVEARVASNGYRAASLDAALSASDDSETPLADFIGFDDAMLELVEDFHALAPMIAALDDRDRQIIHMRFVE
;
A
#
# COMPACT_ATOMS: atom_id res chain seq x y z
N GLU A 1 -14.65 -6.70 -11.49
CA GLU A 1 -15.13 -6.95 -12.87
C GLU A 1 -16.45 -6.22 -13.13
N MET A 2 -16.97 -6.18 -14.36
CA MET A 2 -18.25 -5.52 -14.65
C MET A 2 -19.41 -6.15 -13.85
N GLU A 3 -19.37 -7.47 -13.67
CA GLU A 3 -20.37 -8.21 -12.90
C GLU A 3 -20.43 -7.74 -11.43
N ASP A 4 -19.28 -7.52 -10.80
CA ASP A 4 -19.23 -6.99 -9.42
C ASP A 4 -19.91 -5.61 -9.31
N ILE A 5 -19.68 -4.74 -10.30
CA ILE A 5 -20.27 -3.39 -10.31
C ILE A 5 -21.80 -3.50 -10.43
N VAL A 6 -22.29 -4.40 -11.28
CA VAL A 6 -23.73 -4.65 -11.46
C VAL A 6 -24.33 -5.19 -10.16
N GLN A 7 -23.68 -6.16 -9.49
CA GLN A 7 -24.16 -6.71 -8.22
C GLN A 7 -24.19 -5.65 -7.11
N VAL A 8 -23.14 -4.83 -6.98
CA VAL A 8 -23.12 -3.73 -6.01
C VAL A 8 -24.21 -2.70 -6.33
N GLY A 9 -24.41 -2.38 -7.61
CA GLY A 9 -25.49 -1.52 -8.04
C GLY A 9 -26.86 -2.07 -7.66
N MET A 10 -27.06 -3.39 -7.77
CA MET A 10 -28.28 -4.07 -7.35
C MET A 10 -28.54 -3.93 -5.84
N ILE A 11 -27.51 -4.03 -5.01
CA ILE A 11 -27.63 -3.76 -3.56
C ILE A 11 -28.11 -2.32 -3.31
N GLY A 12 -27.58 -1.35 -4.05
CA GLY A 12 -28.02 0.04 -3.97
C GLY A 12 -29.49 0.23 -4.38
N LEU A 13 -29.92 -0.49 -5.42
CA LEU A 13 -31.32 -0.50 -5.85
C LEU A 13 -32.24 -1.08 -4.77
N ILE A 14 -31.89 -2.21 -4.16
CA ILE A 14 -32.69 -2.83 -3.08
C ILE A 14 -32.84 -1.84 -1.91
N LYS A 15 -31.76 -1.19 -1.48
CA LYS A 15 -31.79 -0.17 -0.42
C LYS A 15 -32.67 1.03 -0.76
N ALA A 16 -32.71 1.43 -2.04
CA ALA A 16 -33.58 2.49 -2.51
C ALA A 16 -35.06 2.06 -2.45
N ILE A 17 -35.38 0.83 -2.85
CA ILE A 17 -36.73 0.26 -2.76
C ILE A 17 -37.22 0.27 -1.31
N ASP A 18 -36.41 -0.23 -0.38
CA ASP A 18 -36.76 -0.34 1.05
C ASP A 18 -37.07 1.01 1.71
N ARG A 19 -36.51 2.11 1.17
CA ARG A 19 -36.60 3.46 1.75
C ARG A 19 -37.45 4.43 0.96
N PHE A 20 -38.00 4.01 -0.17
CA PHE A 20 -38.79 4.90 -1.02
C PHE A 20 -40.20 5.04 -0.46
N GLU A 21 -40.65 6.29 -0.32
CA GLU A 21 -41.99 6.63 0.13
C GLU A 21 -42.79 7.20 -1.05
N ILE A 22 -43.86 6.49 -1.45
CA ILE A 22 -44.74 6.90 -2.56
C ILE A 22 -45.40 8.26 -2.30
N SER A 23 -45.60 8.63 -1.04
CA SER A 23 -46.19 9.91 -0.62
C SER A 23 -45.34 11.14 -0.97
N ARG A 24 -44.06 10.97 -1.37
CA ARG A 24 -43.16 12.09 -1.65
C ARG A 24 -43.31 12.69 -3.06
N GLU A 25 -44.22 12.19 -3.89
CA GLU A 25 -44.54 12.71 -5.24
C GLU A 25 -43.31 12.96 -6.14
N VAL A 26 -42.25 12.19 -5.95
CA VAL A 26 -41.03 12.23 -6.78
C VAL A 26 -40.87 10.92 -7.54
N GLU A 27 -40.25 10.99 -8.73
CA GLU A 27 -39.95 9.77 -9.48
C GLU A 27 -38.95 8.90 -8.71
N PHE A 28 -39.23 7.59 -8.64
CA PHE A 28 -38.36 6.61 -8.00
C PHE A 28 -36.93 6.64 -8.56
N THR A 29 -36.78 6.89 -9.86
CA THR A 29 -35.48 7.04 -10.55
C THR A 29 -34.60 8.10 -9.90
N SER A 30 -35.18 9.26 -9.57
CA SER A 30 -34.48 10.37 -8.93
C SER A 30 -34.01 10.03 -7.50
N PHE A 31 -34.71 9.11 -6.83
CA PHE A 31 -34.33 8.61 -5.51
C PHE A 31 -33.32 7.46 -5.58
N ALA A 32 -33.47 6.53 -6.54
CA ALA A 32 -32.66 5.32 -6.64
C ALA A 32 -31.25 5.57 -7.18
N VAL A 33 -31.08 6.50 -8.12
CA VAL A 33 -29.77 6.79 -8.74
C VAL A 33 -28.71 7.18 -7.69
N PRO A 34 -28.97 8.10 -6.74
CA PRO A 34 -28.02 8.40 -5.67
C PRO A 34 -27.61 7.19 -4.81
N TYR A 35 -28.55 6.27 -4.52
CA TYR A 35 -28.26 5.05 -3.75
C TYR A 35 -27.37 4.08 -4.53
N ILE A 36 -27.68 3.83 -5.80
CA ILE A 36 -26.90 2.95 -6.69
C ILE A 36 -25.47 3.49 -6.85
N VAL A 37 -25.34 4.77 -7.20
CA VAL A 37 -24.04 5.43 -7.37
C VAL A 37 -23.26 5.44 -6.06
N GLY A 38 -23.94 5.66 -4.93
CA GLY A 38 -23.34 5.62 -3.59
C GLY A 38 -22.73 4.26 -3.26
N GLU A 39 -23.46 3.17 -3.51
CA GLU A 39 -22.95 1.81 -3.27
C GLU A 39 -21.78 1.47 -4.19
N ILE A 40 -21.86 1.82 -5.48
CA ILE A 40 -20.75 1.58 -6.43
C ILE A 40 -19.50 2.34 -6.01
N LYS A 41 -19.63 3.64 -5.66
CA LYS A 41 -18.50 4.44 -5.17
C LYS A 41 -17.91 3.85 -3.89
N ARG A 42 -18.75 3.37 -2.98
CA ARG A 42 -18.29 2.71 -1.75
C ARG A 42 -17.54 1.42 -2.05
N PHE A 43 -18.04 0.57 -2.93
CA PHE A 43 -17.35 -0.65 -3.34
C PHE A 43 -15.95 -0.35 -3.86
N PHE A 44 -15.82 0.53 -4.87
CA PHE A 44 -14.49 0.90 -5.38
C PHE A 44 -13.59 1.42 -4.27
N ARG A 45 -14.09 2.26 -3.37
CA ARG A 45 -13.27 2.75 -2.25
C ARG A 45 -12.77 1.63 -1.34
N ASP A 46 -13.62 0.65 -1.07
CA ASP A 46 -13.34 -0.40 -0.09
C ASP A 46 -12.49 -1.56 -0.69
N THR A 47 -12.55 -1.78 -2.02
CA THR A 47 -11.82 -2.88 -2.71
C THR A 47 -10.67 -2.45 -3.63
N SER A 48 -10.49 -1.16 -3.91
CA SER A 48 -9.42 -0.71 -4.83
C SER A 48 -8.04 -0.59 -4.20
N TRP A 49 -7.91 -0.73 -2.88
CA TRP A 49 -6.62 -0.61 -2.20
C TRP A 49 -5.96 -1.98 -2.06
N ALA A 50 -4.74 -2.10 -2.59
CA ALA A 50 -3.94 -3.33 -2.48
C ALA A 50 -3.58 -3.66 -1.02
N VAL A 51 -3.51 -2.65 -0.15
CA VAL A 51 -3.25 -2.80 1.29
C VAL A 51 -4.29 -2.02 2.09
N HIS A 52 -4.71 -2.56 3.23
CA HIS A 52 -5.63 -1.85 4.13
C HIS A 52 -4.96 -0.60 4.72
N VAL A 53 -5.49 0.58 4.37
CA VAL A 53 -4.98 1.88 4.84
C VAL A 53 -6.10 2.63 5.57
N PRO A 54 -5.82 3.26 6.74
CA PRO A 54 -6.81 4.05 7.47
C PRO A 54 -7.47 5.14 6.63
N ARG A 55 -8.77 5.38 6.89
CA ARG A 55 -9.62 6.26 6.09
C ARG A 55 -9.06 7.68 5.92
N ARG A 56 -8.53 8.28 6.99
CA ARG A 56 -7.90 9.62 6.97
C ARG A 56 -6.84 9.73 5.88
N LEU A 57 -6.03 8.69 5.69
CA LEU A 57 -4.94 8.68 4.70
C LEU A 57 -5.43 8.46 3.27
N GLN A 58 -6.54 7.73 3.08
CA GLN A 58 -7.16 7.58 1.76
C GLN A 58 -7.69 8.93 1.25
N GLU A 59 -8.34 9.70 2.13
CA GLU A 59 -8.84 11.04 1.82
C GLU A 59 -7.67 12.01 1.59
N ALA A 60 -6.63 11.95 2.43
CA ALA A 60 -5.41 12.76 2.27
C ALA A 60 -4.72 12.53 0.92
N ARG A 61 -4.67 11.31 0.38
CA ARG A 61 -4.12 11.02 -0.96
C ARG A 61 -4.84 11.80 -2.06
N VAL A 62 -6.17 11.82 -2.05
CA VAL A 62 -6.96 12.50 -3.10
C VAL A 62 -6.66 14.00 -3.08
N HIS A 63 -6.63 14.59 -1.89
CA HIS A 63 -6.26 15.99 -1.71
C HIS A 63 -4.80 16.25 -2.08
N LEU A 64 -3.88 15.33 -1.75
CA LEU A 64 -2.47 15.43 -2.10
C LEU A 64 -2.26 15.45 -3.61
N ALA A 65 -2.98 14.60 -4.36
CA ALA A 65 -2.91 14.57 -5.82
C ALA A 65 -3.42 15.89 -6.44
N GLN A 66 -4.53 16.43 -5.93
CA GLN A 66 -5.07 17.72 -6.36
C GLN A 66 -4.11 18.87 -6.05
N ALA A 67 -3.59 18.94 -4.82
CA ALA A 67 -2.63 19.95 -4.38
C ALA A 67 -1.32 19.89 -5.18
N THR A 68 -0.85 18.68 -5.50
CA THR A 68 0.35 18.49 -6.31
C THR A 68 0.16 19.04 -7.72
N GLU A 69 -0.98 18.74 -8.37
CA GLU A 69 -1.25 19.25 -9.72
C GLU A 69 -1.45 20.77 -9.72
N GLU A 70 -2.14 21.31 -8.73
CA GLU A 70 -2.35 22.75 -8.55
C GLU A 70 -1.03 23.50 -8.44
N LEU A 71 -0.14 23.08 -7.54
CA LEU A 71 1.17 23.72 -7.38
C LEU A 71 2.06 23.50 -8.59
N ARG A 72 2.05 22.31 -9.21
CA ARG A 72 2.82 22.04 -10.42
C ARG A 72 2.41 22.98 -11.55
N SER A 73 1.10 23.18 -11.74
CA SER A 73 0.55 24.10 -12.73
C SER A 73 0.96 25.56 -12.47
N ARG A 74 0.93 26.00 -11.20
CA ARG A 74 1.30 27.38 -10.82
C ARG A 74 2.79 27.67 -10.90
N MET A 75 3.63 26.70 -10.55
CA MET A 75 5.07 26.92 -10.33
C MET A 75 5.93 26.43 -11.50
N GLY A 76 5.37 25.63 -12.41
CA GLY A 76 6.11 25.02 -13.52
C GLY A 76 7.16 23.99 -13.08
N ARG A 77 7.12 23.53 -11.82
CA ARG A 77 8.02 22.52 -11.26
C ARG A 77 7.29 21.64 -10.25
N THR A 78 7.91 20.52 -9.88
CA THR A 78 7.40 19.67 -8.80
C THR A 78 7.42 20.43 -7.46
N PRO A 79 6.30 20.44 -6.71
CA PRO A 79 6.25 21.07 -5.38
C PRO A 79 7.02 20.26 -4.33
N SER A 80 7.54 20.95 -3.33
CA SER A 80 8.18 20.37 -2.16
C SER A 80 7.16 19.93 -1.10
N THR A 81 7.58 19.06 -0.17
CA THR A 81 6.74 18.61 0.94
C THR A 81 6.22 19.78 1.79
N ARG A 82 7.07 20.78 2.05
CA ARG A 82 6.67 21.98 2.80
C ARG A 82 5.61 22.80 2.07
N GLU A 83 5.77 23.02 0.77
CA GLU A 83 4.79 23.76 -0.05
C GLU A 83 3.43 23.03 -0.09
N LEU A 84 3.45 21.70 -0.16
CA LEU A 84 2.24 20.87 -0.07
C LEU A 84 1.60 20.95 1.32
N ALA A 85 2.40 20.90 2.38
CA ALA A 85 1.93 21.02 3.76
C ALA A 85 1.23 22.36 4.01
N GLU A 86 1.83 23.46 3.54
CA GLU A 86 1.25 24.80 3.59
C GLU A 86 -0.09 24.88 2.84
N LEU A 87 -0.16 24.37 1.61
CA LEU A 87 -1.39 24.39 0.81
C LEU A 87 -2.50 23.53 1.41
N MET A 88 -2.16 22.36 1.93
CA MET A 88 -3.11 21.40 2.49
C MET A 88 -3.49 21.69 3.94
N SER A 89 -2.84 22.65 4.59
CA SER A 89 -2.99 22.92 6.03
C SER A 89 -2.72 21.67 6.89
N LEU A 90 -1.67 20.92 6.52
CA LEU A 90 -1.19 19.73 7.23
C LEU A 90 0.23 19.94 7.72
N SER A 91 0.69 19.11 8.65
CA SER A 91 2.12 19.04 8.97
C SER A 91 2.91 18.35 7.84
N GLU A 92 4.20 18.66 7.72
CA GLU A 92 5.07 17.95 6.74
C GLU A 92 5.10 16.44 6.99
N ALA A 93 5.05 16.01 8.25
CA ALA A 93 4.99 14.60 8.63
C ALA A 93 3.73 13.91 8.07
N GLU A 94 2.56 14.55 8.14
CA GLU A 94 1.32 14.02 7.58
C GLU A 94 1.36 13.97 6.05
N VAL A 95 2.01 14.94 5.40
CA VAL A 95 2.22 14.90 3.94
C VAL A 95 3.13 13.73 3.55
N VAL A 96 4.19 13.47 4.32
CA VAL A 96 5.06 12.30 4.11
C VAL A 96 4.27 11.01 4.32
N GLU A 97 3.49 10.92 5.39
CA GLU A 97 2.64 9.77 5.68
C GLU A 97 1.63 9.51 4.54
N ALA A 98 0.97 10.57 4.02
CA ALA A 98 0.06 10.47 2.89
C ALA A 98 0.76 10.04 1.58
N ARG A 99 2.01 10.47 1.35
CA ARG A 99 2.82 9.99 0.23
C ARG A 99 3.15 8.51 0.35
N VAL A 100 3.57 8.05 1.53
CA VAL A 100 3.86 6.62 1.77
C VAL A 100 2.59 5.80 1.61
N ALA A 101 1.49 6.24 2.18
CA ALA A 101 0.18 5.60 2.05
C ALA A 101 -0.26 5.51 0.59
N SER A 102 0.10 6.48 -0.26
CA SER A 102 -0.21 6.46 -1.69
C SER A 102 0.41 5.26 -2.42
N ASN A 103 1.52 4.68 -1.92
CA ASN A 103 2.10 3.47 -2.48
C ASN A 103 1.21 2.23 -2.22
N GLY A 104 0.40 2.24 -1.16
CA GLY A 104 -0.51 1.13 -0.81
C GLY A 104 -1.75 1.00 -1.71
N TYR A 105 -1.98 1.95 -2.62
CA TYR A 105 -3.13 1.92 -3.53
C TYR A 105 -2.94 0.94 -4.70
N ARG A 106 -1.73 0.84 -5.25
CA ARG A 106 -1.39 -0.10 -6.33
C ARG A 106 -0.10 -0.81 -5.98
N ALA A 107 -0.18 -2.11 -5.72
CA ALA A 107 1.00 -2.97 -5.72
C ALA A 107 1.49 -3.20 -7.15
N ALA A 108 2.81 -3.21 -7.33
CA ALA A 108 3.40 -3.70 -8.58
C ALA A 108 3.25 -5.24 -8.63
N SER A 109 3.01 -5.79 -9.82
CA SER A 109 3.05 -7.25 -9.99
C SER A 109 4.49 -7.72 -9.94
N LEU A 110 4.76 -8.80 -9.20
CA LEU A 110 6.05 -9.48 -9.21
C LEU A 110 6.35 -10.13 -10.57
N ASP A 111 5.30 -10.47 -11.32
CA ASP A 111 5.39 -11.01 -12.68
C ASP A 111 5.51 -9.91 -13.74
N ALA A 112 5.56 -8.62 -13.35
CA ALA A 112 5.71 -7.55 -14.32
C ALA A 112 7.08 -7.64 -15.01
N ALA A 113 7.10 -7.68 -16.33
CA ALA A 113 8.32 -7.63 -17.12
C ALA A 113 9.00 -6.25 -16.95
N LEU A 114 10.29 -6.27 -16.61
CA LEU A 114 11.09 -5.06 -16.40
C LEU A 114 11.62 -4.45 -17.71
N SER A 115 11.66 -5.24 -18.79
CA SER A 115 12.16 -4.83 -20.10
C SER A 115 11.05 -4.86 -21.15
N ALA A 116 10.99 -3.84 -22.00
CA ALA A 116 10.13 -3.78 -23.17
C ALA A 116 10.78 -4.38 -24.44
N SER A 117 11.99 -4.96 -24.33
CA SER A 117 12.69 -5.60 -25.46
C SER A 117 12.41 -7.09 -25.52
N ASP A 118 12.00 -7.55 -26.71
CA ASP A 118 11.43 -8.84 -27.12
C ASP A 118 12.22 -10.13 -26.79
N ASP A 119 13.34 -10.06 -26.08
CA ASP A 119 14.28 -11.19 -25.92
C ASP A 119 14.46 -11.68 -24.47
N SER A 120 13.89 -10.97 -23.47
CA SER A 120 13.93 -11.43 -22.07
C SER A 120 12.78 -10.84 -21.24
N GLU A 121 11.71 -11.62 -21.06
CA GLU A 121 10.66 -11.37 -20.07
C GLU A 121 11.13 -11.81 -18.67
N THR A 122 12.17 -11.17 -18.12
CA THR A 122 12.57 -11.44 -16.73
C THR A 122 11.58 -10.75 -15.79
N PRO A 123 10.90 -11.50 -14.89
CA PRO A 123 9.94 -10.93 -13.95
C PRO A 123 10.65 -10.06 -12.92
N LEU A 124 9.91 -9.07 -12.38
CA LEU A 124 10.39 -8.22 -11.30
C LEU A 124 10.86 -9.02 -10.07
N ALA A 125 10.21 -10.15 -9.77
CA ALA A 125 10.58 -11.04 -8.67
C ALA A 125 12.06 -11.45 -8.68
N ASP A 126 12.64 -11.70 -9.85
CA ASP A 126 14.02 -12.22 -9.97
C ASP A 126 15.08 -11.19 -9.55
N PHE A 127 14.69 -9.91 -9.45
CA PHE A 127 15.57 -8.83 -8.99
C PHE A 127 15.42 -8.53 -7.50
N ILE A 128 14.45 -9.15 -6.81
CA ILE A 128 14.24 -8.96 -5.38
C ILE A 128 15.11 -9.97 -4.64
N GLY A 129 16.21 -9.47 -4.06
CA GLY A 129 17.05 -10.25 -3.16
C GLY A 129 16.37 -10.53 -1.82
N PHE A 130 16.95 -11.46 -1.06
CA PHE A 130 16.57 -11.74 0.31
C PHE A 130 17.78 -11.50 1.23
N ASP A 131 17.49 -11.21 2.49
CA ASP A 131 18.52 -11.12 3.52
C ASP A 131 19.03 -12.53 3.84
N ASP A 132 20.33 -12.74 3.66
CA ASP A 132 20.98 -14.00 4.02
C ASP A 132 21.45 -13.96 5.48
N ALA A 133 20.68 -14.62 6.36
CA ALA A 133 21.00 -14.69 7.78
C ALA A 133 22.37 -15.34 8.06
N MET A 134 22.92 -16.15 7.13
CA MET A 134 24.27 -16.69 7.30
C MET A 134 25.35 -15.62 7.12
N LEU A 135 25.10 -14.58 6.33
CA LEU A 135 26.02 -13.46 6.18
C LEU A 135 26.11 -12.62 7.45
N GLU A 136 25.02 -12.49 8.21
CA GLU A 136 25.04 -11.80 9.52
C GLU A 136 25.97 -12.50 10.52
N LEU A 137 26.05 -13.85 10.45
CA LEU A 137 26.89 -14.64 11.34
C LEU A 137 28.37 -14.62 10.98
N VAL A 138 28.76 -14.08 9.82
CA VAL A 138 30.17 -14.09 9.37
C VAL A 138 31.06 -13.32 10.34
N GLU A 139 30.61 -12.16 10.81
CA GLU A 139 31.36 -11.35 11.78
C GLU A 139 31.52 -12.09 13.11
N ASP A 140 30.43 -12.71 13.59
CA ASP A 140 30.41 -13.48 14.83
C ASP A 140 31.37 -14.68 14.75
N PHE A 141 31.31 -15.47 13.67
CA PHE A 141 32.21 -16.59 13.48
C PHE A 141 33.67 -16.14 13.35
N HIS A 142 33.94 -15.06 12.63
CA HIS A 142 35.29 -14.54 12.47
C HIS A 142 35.88 -14.04 13.80
N ALA A 143 35.05 -13.43 14.66
CA ALA A 143 35.46 -12.99 15.99
C ALA A 143 35.62 -14.15 16.99
N LEU A 144 34.69 -15.11 17.00
CA LEU A 144 34.63 -16.20 17.98
C LEU A 144 35.59 -17.34 17.68
N ALA A 145 35.81 -17.70 16.41
CA ALA A 145 36.67 -18.82 16.02
C ALA A 145 38.07 -18.78 16.65
N PRO A 146 38.84 -17.67 16.64
CA PRO A 146 40.15 -17.62 17.29
C PRO A 146 40.05 -17.72 18.82
N MET A 147 38.99 -17.20 19.44
CA MET A 147 38.79 -17.29 20.89
C MET A 147 38.51 -18.73 21.33
N ILE A 148 37.66 -19.45 20.60
CA ILE A 148 37.36 -20.87 20.83
C ILE A 148 38.61 -21.75 20.59
N ALA A 149 39.43 -21.40 19.60
CA ALA A 149 40.68 -22.10 19.34
C ALA A 149 41.70 -21.93 20.48
N ALA A 150 41.71 -20.79 21.16
CA ALA A 150 42.60 -20.50 22.28
C ALA A 150 42.19 -21.15 23.61
N LEU A 151 40.96 -21.66 23.73
CA LEU A 151 40.51 -22.40 24.91
C LEU A 151 41.24 -23.75 25.05
N ASP A 152 41.29 -24.27 26.28
CA ASP A 152 41.74 -25.62 26.50
C ASP A 152 40.69 -26.65 26.05
N ASP A 153 41.08 -27.92 25.96
CA ASP A 153 40.21 -28.97 25.44
C ASP A 153 38.96 -29.19 26.32
N ARG A 154 39.07 -28.94 27.63
CA ARG A 154 37.95 -29.10 28.57
C ARG A 154 36.92 -28.01 28.37
N ASP A 155 37.32 -26.75 28.31
CA ASP A 155 36.42 -25.61 28.14
C ASP A 155 35.77 -25.62 26.75
N ARG A 156 36.52 -26.02 25.72
CA ARG A 156 35.96 -26.22 24.37
C ARG A 156 34.89 -27.32 24.36
N GLN A 157 35.13 -28.43 25.04
CA GLN A 157 34.16 -29.52 25.18
C GLN A 157 32.89 -29.03 25.89
N ILE A 158 33.03 -28.23 26.96
CA ILE A 158 31.89 -27.67 27.71
C ILE A 158 31.04 -26.76 26.83
N ILE A 159 31.66 -25.88 26.03
CA ILE A 159 30.93 -25.00 25.11
C ILE A 159 30.21 -25.82 24.03
N HIS A 160 30.88 -26.83 23.44
CA HIS A 160 30.27 -27.70 22.44
C HIS A 160 29.03 -28.43 22.97
N MET A 161 29.15 -29.05 24.16
CA MET A 161 28.02 -29.74 24.82
C MET A 161 26.88 -28.80 25.22
N ARG A 162 27.12 -27.48 25.31
CA ARG A 162 26.12 -26.51 25.76
C ARG A 162 25.35 -25.85 24.62
N PHE A 163 26.01 -25.64 23.47
CA PHE A 163 25.48 -24.80 22.38
C PHE A 163 25.40 -25.51 21.02
N VAL A 164 26.00 -26.70 20.85
CA VAL A 164 26.03 -27.42 19.57
C VAL A 164 25.28 -28.75 19.64
N GLU A 165 25.56 -29.56 20.65
CA GLU A 165 24.74 -30.74 21.00
C GLU A 165 23.45 -30.36 21.74
#